data_AF-A0A7J2VVY1-F1
#
_entry.id   AF-A0A7J2VVY1-F1
#
_cell.length_a   1.000
_cell.length_b   1.000
_cell.length_c   1.000
_cell.angle_alpha   90.00
_cell.angle_beta   90.00
_cell.angle_gamma   90.00
#
_symmetry.space_group_name_H-M   'P 1'
#
loop_
_entity.id
_entity.type
_entity.pdbx_description
1 polymer ?
#
loop_
_entity_poly.entity_id
_entity_poly.type
_entity_poly.pdbx_seq_one_letter_code
_entity_poly.pdbx_strand_id
1 'polypeptide(L)'
;MDSRELNKYGIKFWCKLSYDLNNLKQKIPAKPGVYVFKLNRCLEKLKGKSDILYIGSSKNLRERIIYNYLKGNGGQTTMRIHNYLIKRNYINFVEVGWKITKNYKNLEKRLRDKFDKDHDQLPPWNRQG
;
A
#
# COMPACT_ATOMS: atom_id res chain seq x y z
N MET A 1 2.42 13.01 -6.89
CA MET A 1 2.08 12.45 -5.57
C MET A 1 3.10 11.42 -5.14
N ASP A 2 3.85 11.73 -4.08
CA ASP A 2 4.70 10.77 -3.37
C ASP A 2 4.21 10.53 -1.94
N SER A 3 4.93 9.69 -1.19
CA SER A 3 4.57 9.35 0.19
C SER A 3 4.58 10.55 1.15
N ARG A 4 5.38 11.59 0.90
CA ARG A 4 5.48 12.78 1.75
C ARG A 4 4.20 13.59 1.69
N GLU A 5 3.63 13.69 0.49
CA GLU A 5 2.33 14.33 0.28
C GLU A 5 1.20 13.63 1.03
N LEU A 6 1.33 12.34 1.39
CA LEU A 6 0.26 11.58 2.05
C LEU A 6 -0.04 12.03 3.48
N ASN A 7 0.85 12.83 4.09
CA ASN A 7 0.63 13.46 5.38
C ASN A 7 -0.65 14.30 5.41
N LYS A 8 -0.99 14.99 4.30
CA LYS A 8 -2.22 15.80 4.18
C LYS A 8 -3.50 14.97 4.17
N TYR A 9 -3.39 13.65 3.92
CA TYR A 9 -4.49 12.69 3.97
C TYR A 9 -4.48 11.85 5.26
N GLY A 10 -3.56 12.15 6.19
CA GLY A 10 -3.47 11.48 7.48
C GLY A 10 -2.73 10.15 7.48
N ILE A 11 -1.99 9.83 6.42
CA ILE A 11 -1.05 8.70 6.39
C ILE A 11 0.33 9.26 6.76
N LYS A 12 0.65 9.23 8.06
CA LYS A 12 1.86 9.88 8.62
C LYS A 12 2.96 8.91 9.03
N PHE A 13 2.57 7.68 9.38
CA PHE A 13 3.48 6.67 9.89
C PHE A 13 3.65 5.56 8.86
N TRP A 14 4.89 5.10 8.74
CA TRP A 14 5.30 4.05 7.82
C TRP A 14 5.88 2.89 8.63
N CYS A 15 5.33 1.69 8.41
CA CYS A 15 5.80 0.47 9.02
C CYS A 15 6.55 -0.34 7.97
N LYS A 16 7.84 -0.60 8.21
CA LYS A 16 8.59 -1.56 7.40
C LYS A 16 7.93 -2.95 7.51
N LEU A 17 7.74 -3.61 6.38
CA LEU A 17 7.28 -4.99 6.36
C LEU A 17 8.43 -5.94 6.76
N SER A 18 8.09 -7.07 7.37
CA SER A 18 9.04 -8.08 7.81
C SER A 18 8.39 -9.46 7.84
N TYR A 19 9.22 -10.51 7.93
CA TYR A 19 8.75 -11.88 8.11
C TYR A 19 8.25 -12.16 9.54
N ASP A 20 8.57 -11.29 10.51
CA ASP A 20 8.01 -11.35 11.86
C ASP A 20 6.57 -10.80 11.88
N LEU A 21 5.63 -11.69 11.57
CA LEU A 21 4.22 -11.37 11.53
C LEU A 21 3.64 -11.00 12.90
N ASN A 22 4.25 -11.45 14.01
CA ASN A 22 3.75 -11.13 15.35
C ASN A 22 4.02 -9.67 15.69
N ASN A 23 5.23 -9.18 15.37
CA ASN A 23 5.55 -7.76 15.48
C ASN A 23 4.62 -6.89 14.62
N LEU A 24 4.36 -7.32 13.38
CA LEU A 24 3.46 -6.59 12.48
C LEU A 24 2.01 -6.56 12.98
N LYS A 25 1.50 -7.65 13.57
CA LYS A 25 0.12 -7.69 14.12
C LYS A 25 -0.09 -6.66 15.24
N GLN A 26 0.94 -6.37 16.03
CA GLN A 26 0.88 -5.36 17.08
C GLN A 26 0.81 -3.93 16.51
N LYS A 27 1.50 -3.68 15.38
CA LYS A 27 1.56 -2.37 14.73
C LYS A 27 0.35 -2.09 13.82
N ILE A 28 -0.09 -3.09 13.06
CA ILE A 28 -1.15 -2.93 12.04
C ILE A 28 -2.53 -3.14 12.69
N PRO A 29 -3.42 -2.14 12.64
CA PRO A 29 -4.72 -2.20 13.30
C PRO A 29 -5.71 -3.12 12.56
N ALA A 30 -6.52 -3.87 13.30
CA ALA A 30 -7.69 -4.55 12.76
C ALA A 30 -8.89 -3.59 12.66
N LYS A 31 -8.75 -2.55 11.84
CA LYS A 31 -9.76 -1.50 11.64
C LYS A 31 -9.93 -1.20 10.15
N PRO A 32 -11.08 -0.61 9.74
CA PRO A 32 -11.28 -0.17 8.38
C PRO A 32 -10.37 1.01 8.05
N GLY A 33 -9.85 1.05 6.82
CA GLY A 33 -8.97 2.12 6.40
C GLY A 33 -8.37 1.95 5.01
N VAL A 34 -7.59 2.95 4.62
CA VAL A 34 -6.77 2.97 3.41
C VAL A 34 -5.33 2.67 3.79
N TYR A 35 -4.62 1.92 2.95
CA TYR A 35 -3.20 1.66 3.07
C TYR A 35 -2.47 1.95 1.77
N VAL A 36 -1.19 2.26 1.90
CA VAL A 36 -0.29 2.55 0.79
C VAL A 36 0.98 1.76 1.00
N PHE A 37 1.42 1.03 -0.03
CA PHE A 37 2.77 0.50 -0.11
C PHE A 37 3.66 1.49 -0.82
N LYS A 38 4.83 1.77 -0.24
CA LYS A 38 5.89 2.56 -0.87
C LYS A 38 7.21 1.81 -0.85
N LEU A 39 8.09 2.17 -1.76
CA LEU A 39 9.50 1.82 -1.70
C LEU A 39 10.27 2.76 -0.78
N ASN A 40 11.42 2.30 -0.31
CA ASN A 40 12.44 3.13 0.32
C ASN A 40 13.24 4.01 -0.69
N ARG A 41 12.84 4.05 -1.95
CA ARG A 41 13.42 4.84 -3.03
C ARG A 41 12.35 5.32 -4.00
N CYS A 42 12.62 6.40 -4.72
CA CYS A 42 11.72 6.87 -5.78
C CYS A 42 11.90 6.07 -7.07
N LEU A 43 10.79 5.91 -7.82
CA LEU A 43 10.80 5.41 -9.18
C LEU A 43 10.42 6.54 -10.14
N GLU A 44 11.04 6.56 -11.31
CA GLU A 44 10.58 7.38 -12.43
C GLU A 44 9.15 7.00 -12.82
N LYS A 45 8.38 8.01 -13.22
CA LYS A 45 7.01 7.89 -13.71
C LYS A 45 6.94 8.52 -15.11
N LEU A 46 5.81 8.34 -15.81
CA LEU A 46 5.58 9.01 -17.09
C LEU A 46 5.74 10.53 -16.93
N LYS A 47 5.21 11.06 -15.82
CA LYS A 47 5.43 12.42 -15.35
C LYS A 47 5.95 12.43 -13.92
N GLY A 48 7.15 12.96 -13.72
CA GLY A 48 7.79 13.11 -12.41
C GLY A 48 8.25 11.79 -11.76
N LYS A 49 8.36 11.79 -10.43
CA LYS A 49 8.85 10.64 -9.64
C LYS A 49 7.92 10.34 -8.48
N SER A 50 7.85 9.08 -8.07
CA SER A 50 7.14 8.68 -6.86
C SER A 50 7.63 7.33 -6.32
N ASP A 51 7.63 7.20 -5.00
CA ASP A 51 7.95 5.99 -4.25
C ASP A 51 6.73 5.09 -4.03
N ILE A 52 5.51 5.54 -4.34
CA ILE A 52 4.29 4.76 -4.14
C ILE A 52 4.20 3.62 -5.16
N LEU A 53 3.90 2.42 -4.64
CA LEU A 53 3.72 1.19 -5.41
C LEU A 53 2.25 0.81 -5.56
N TYR A 54 1.49 0.93 -4.48
CA TYR A 54 0.11 0.47 -4.42
C TYR A 54 -0.71 1.30 -3.44
N ILE A 55 -1.96 1.58 -3.80
CA ILE A 55 -2.96 2.20 -2.95
C ILE A 55 -4.16 1.26 -2.89
N GLY A 56 -4.60 0.89 -1.70
CA GLY A 56 -5.75 0.02 -1.49
C GLY A 56 -6.50 0.34 -0.21
N SER A 57 -7.68 -0.25 -0.05
CA SER A 57 -8.45 -0.14 1.19
C SER A 57 -8.95 -1.49 1.68
N SER A 58 -9.39 -1.54 2.94
CA SER A 58 -9.97 -2.73 3.55
C SER A 58 -10.90 -2.37 4.71
N LYS A 59 -11.88 -3.25 4.98
CA LYS A 59 -12.64 -3.24 6.24
C LYS A 59 -11.78 -3.66 7.45
N ASN A 60 -10.71 -4.40 7.19
CA ASN A 60 -9.74 -4.88 8.17
C ASN A 60 -8.33 -4.80 7.59
N LEU A 61 -7.57 -3.77 7.99
CA LEU A 61 -6.21 -3.54 7.50
C LEU A 61 -5.25 -4.68 7.88
N ARG A 62 -5.33 -5.17 9.12
CA ARG A 62 -4.49 -6.29 9.60
C ARG A 62 -4.70 -7.54 8.76
N GLU A 63 -5.95 -7.91 8.52
CA GLU A 63 -6.27 -9.07 7.70
C GLU A 63 -5.74 -8.91 6.28
N ARG A 64 -6.01 -7.76 5.66
CA ARG A 64 -5.57 -7.47 4.30
C ARG A 64 -4.04 -7.52 4.14
N ILE A 65 -3.31 -6.88 5.04
CA ILE A 65 -1.86 -6.79 4.91
C ILE A 65 -1.19 -8.10 5.31
N ILE A 66 -1.58 -8.68 6.45
CA ILE A 66 -0.88 -9.85 7.01
C ILE A 66 -1.41 -11.15 6.43
N TYR A 67 -2.70 -11.43 6.59
CA TYR A 67 -3.26 -12.72 6.22
C TYR A 67 -3.44 -12.86 4.71
N ASN A 68 -3.81 -11.80 4.00
CA ASN A 68 -3.92 -11.88 2.55
C ASN A 68 -2.56 -11.72 1.88
N TYR A 69 -1.87 -10.59 2.03
CA TYR A 69 -0.64 -10.34 1.25
C TYR A 69 0.60 -11.06 1.77
N LEU A 70 0.88 -11.06 3.07
CA LEU A 70 2.11 -11.71 3.57
C LEU A 70 1.99 -13.24 3.62
N LYS A 71 0.81 -13.79 3.95
CA LYS A 71 0.58 -15.24 3.93
C LYS A 71 0.12 -15.81 2.58
N GLY A 72 -0.32 -14.98 1.64
CA GLY A 72 -0.73 -15.43 0.31
C GLY A 72 -2.12 -16.06 0.26
N ASN A 73 -3.10 -15.46 0.95
CA ASN A 73 -4.49 -15.96 0.95
C ASN A 73 -5.43 -15.01 0.21
N GLY A 74 -5.85 -15.34 -1.02
CA GLY A 74 -6.88 -14.59 -1.73
C GLY A 74 -6.84 -14.79 -3.24
N GLY A 75 -7.62 -13.97 -3.96
CA GLY A 75 -7.69 -14.01 -5.42
C GLY A 75 -6.46 -13.47 -6.14
N GLN A 76 -6.55 -13.35 -7.47
CA GLN A 76 -5.43 -13.01 -8.35
C GLN A 76 -4.65 -11.76 -7.92
N THR A 77 -5.32 -10.64 -7.63
CA THR A 77 -4.65 -9.40 -7.17
C THR A 77 -3.91 -9.60 -5.84
N THR A 78 -4.47 -10.39 -4.93
CA THR A 78 -3.80 -10.75 -3.67
C THR A 78 -2.54 -11.55 -3.93
N MET A 79 -2.64 -12.60 -4.76
CA MET A 79 -1.51 -13.44 -5.09
C MET A 79 -0.42 -12.69 -5.85
N ARG A 80 -0.79 -11.73 -6.70
CA ARG A 80 0.16 -10.86 -7.40
C ARG A 80 0.98 -10.02 -6.43
N ILE A 81 0.33 -9.35 -5.48
CA ILE A 81 1.02 -8.54 -4.46
C ILE A 81 1.84 -9.44 -3.52
N HIS A 82 1.31 -10.58 -3.11
CA HIS A 82 2.06 -11.60 -2.36
C HIS A 82 3.33 -12.02 -3.10
N ASN A 83 3.23 -12.33 -4.39
CA ASN A 83 4.38 -12.73 -5.21
C ASN A 83 5.41 -11.60 -5.32
N TYR A 84 4.99 -10.33 -5.40
CA TYR A 84 5.95 -9.22 -5.35
C TYR A 84 6.67 -9.15 -4.00
N LEU A 85 5.92 -9.14 -2.91
CA LEU A 85 6.48 -9.02 -1.56
C LEU A 85 7.41 -10.18 -1.22
N ILE A 86 6.96 -11.42 -1.47
CA ILE A 86 7.62 -12.63 -1.01
C ILE A 86 8.54 -13.21 -2.09
N LYS A 87 7.99 -13.63 -3.24
CA LYS A 87 8.77 -14.32 -4.28
C LYS A 87 9.81 -13.42 -4.96
N ARG A 88 9.48 -12.14 -5.16
CA ARG A 88 10.42 -11.13 -5.71
C ARG A 88 11.16 -10.36 -4.64
N ASN A 89 11.03 -10.76 -3.36
CA ASN A 89 11.77 -10.21 -2.23
C ASN A 89 11.60 -8.68 -2.01
N TYR A 90 10.49 -8.09 -2.45
CA TYR A 90 10.22 -6.66 -2.23
C TYR A 90 9.97 -6.33 -0.76
N ILE A 91 9.65 -7.32 0.08
CA ILE A 91 9.41 -7.11 1.52
C ILE A 91 10.54 -6.35 2.22
N ASN A 92 11.79 -6.49 1.76
CA ASN A 92 12.95 -5.81 2.33
C ASN A 92 13.03 -4.31 1.99
N PHE A 93 12.30 -3.88 0.96
CA PHE A 93 12.34 -2.52 0.40
C PHE A 93 11.01 -1.78 0.55
N VAL A 94 9.97 -2.46 1.04
CA VAL A 94 8.60 -1.94 1.10
C VAL A 94 8.19 -1.60 2.52
N GLU A 95 7.60 -0.42 2.64
CA GLU A 95 6.92 0.03 3.85
C GLU A 95 5.42 0.19 3.58
N VAL A 96 4.61 0.05 4.62
CA VAL A 96 3.17 0.27 4.57
C VAL A 96 2.78 1.40 5.50
N GLY A 97 2.05 2.38 4.96
CA GLY A 97 1.40 3.44 5.72
C GLY A 97 -0.11 3.30 5.61
N TRP A 98 -0.86 3.76 6.61
CA TRP A 98 -2.32 3.67 6.60
C TRP A 98 -3.02 4.85 7.27
N LYS A 99 -4.30 5.02 6.92
CA LYS A 99 -5.25 5.90 7.59
C LYS A 99 -6.50 5.10 7.96
N ILE A 100 -6.78 5.01 9.27
CA ILE A 100 -8.04 4.45 9.77
C ILE A 100 -9.17 5.42 9.40
N THR A 101 -10.21 4.92 8.74
CA THR A 101 -11.40 5.67 8.37
C THR A 101 -12.52 4.74 7.95
N LYS A 102 -13.77 5.10 8.22
CA LYS A 102 -14.96 4.39 7.69
C LYS A 102 -15.20 4.72 6.20
N ASN A 103 -14.71 5.87 5.72
CA ASN A 103 -14.87 6.32 4.34
C ASN A 103 -13.72 5.83 3.42
N TYR A 104 -13.23 4.62 3.67
CA TYR A 104 -11.97 4.14 3.10
C TYR A 104 -12.03 3.97 1.57
N LYS A 105 -13.17 3.57 1.00
CA LYS A 105 -13.32 3.43 -0.45
C LYS A 105 -13.19 4.77 -1.17
N ASN A 106 -13.85 5.81 -0.67
CA ASN A 106 -13.78 7.15 -1.29
C ASN A 106 -12.40 7.77 -1.14
N LEU A 107 -11.74 7.56 0.01
CA LEU A 107 -10.37 8.02 0.19
C LEU A 107 -9.39 7.29 -0.74
N GLU A 108 -9.51 5.97 -0.90
CA GLU A 108 -8.72 5.20 -1.87
C GLU A 108 -8.89 5.75 -3.29
N LYS A 109 -10.15 5.95 -3.73
CA LYS A 109 -10.44 6.53 -5.04
C LYS A 109 -9.78 7.89 -5.20
N ARG A 110 -9.98 8.80 -4.24
CA ARG A 110 -9.39 10.15 -4.26
C ARG A 110 -7.87 10.13 -4.35
N LEU A 111 -7.21 9.22 -3.63
CA LEU A 111 -5.75 9.08 -3.68
C LEU A 111 -5.28 8.52 -5.02
N ARG A 112 -5.99 7.54 -5.59
CA ARG A 112 -5.67 7.02 -6.93
C ARG A 112 -5.86 8.08 -8.00
N ASP A 113 -6.97 8.81 -7.99
CA ASP A 113 -7.24 9.90 -8.94
C ASP A 113 -6.17 11.00 -8.84
N LYS A 114 -5.74 11.35 -7.62
CA LYS A 114 -4.65 12.32 -7.41
C LYS A 114 -3.31 11.80 -7.94
N PHE A 115 -2.99 10.53 -7.68
CA PHE A 115 -1.77 9.92 -8.18
C PHE A 115 -1.75 9.94 -9.71
N ASP A 116 -2.86 9.53 -10.33
CA ASP A 116 -3.02 9.49 -11.78
C ASP A 116 -2.87 10.88 -12.39
N LYS A 117 -3.56 11.88 -11.87
CA LYS A 117 -3.43 13.28 -12.32
C LYS A 117 -2.01 13.84 -12.24
N ASP A 118 -1.22 13.40 -11.26
CA ASP A 118 0.15 13.91 -11.06
C ASP A 118 1.18 13.20 -11.94
N HIS A 119 0.90 11.95 -12.31
CA HIS A 119 1.88 11.06 -12.94
C HIS A 119 1.48 10.56 -14.33
N ASP A 120 0.26 10.86 -14.77
CA ASP A 120 -0.39 10.37 -15.99
C ASP A 120 -0.43 8.84 -16.06
N GLN A 121 -0.57 8.19 -14.90
CA GLN A 121 -0.66 6.73 -14.74
C GLN A 121 -0.99 6.36 -13.28
N LEU A 122 -1.62 5.19 -13.08
CA LEU A 122 -1.80 4.59 -11.75
C LEU A 122 -0.49 4.13 -11.10
N PRO A 123 -0.47 3.88 -9.77
CA PRO A 123 0.67 3.24 -9.12
C PRO A 123 1.00 1.88 -9.77
N PRO A 124 2.28 1.48 -9.87
CA PRO A 124 2.71 0.29 -10.62
C PRO A 124 1.92 -0.98 -10.30
N TRP A 125 1.61 -1.23 -9.02
CA TRP A 125 0.91 -2.44 -8.61
C TRP A 125 -0.62 -2.32 -8.75
N ASN A 126 -1.15 -1.11 -9.01
CA ASN A 126 -2.57 -0.88 -9.31
C ASN A 126 -2.92 -1.07 -10.79
N ARG A 127 -1.94 -0.99 -11.72
CA ARG A 127 -2.19 -1.05 -13.19
C ARG A 127 -2.64 -2.40 -13.73
N GLN A 128 -2.34 -3.49 -13.03
CA GLN A 128 -2.56 -4.86 -13.48
C GLN A 128 -3.74 -5.51 -12.72
N GLY A 129 -4.76 -4.72 -12.41
CA GLY A 129 -5.91 -5.13 -11.61
C GLY A 129 -7.21 -4.82 -12.31
#